data_AF-A0A4R4Q032-F1
#
_entry.id   AF-A0A4R4Q032-F1
#
_cell.length_a   1.000
_cell.length_b   1.000
_cell.length_c   1.000
_cell.angle_alpha   90.00
_cell.angle_beta   90.00
_cell.angle_gamma   90.00
#
_symmetry.space_group_name_H-M   'P 1'
#
loop_
_entity.id
_entity.type
_entity.pdbx_description
1 polymer ?
#
loop_
_entity_poly.entity_id
_entity_poly.type
_entity_poly.pdbx_seq_one_letter_code
_entity_poly.pdbx_strand_id
1 'polypeptide(L)'
;PGDDAQRAVDRRIAALAATVAVRRHARGAGTGERAGRDLRDVRLVVGSGGVLRHAEADASVSVLTAVLADHAGGWPLPRAARAVVDVDYVLAAAGLLAAEHPAAARALLRGRLDR
;
A
#
# COMPACT_ATOMS: atom_id res chain seq x y z
N PRO A 1 19.33 8.50 -6.13
CA PRO A 1 20.06 7.54 -5.24
C PRO A 1 21.24 6.91 -5.99
N GLY A 2 22.45 6.95 -5.41
CA GLY A 2 23.69 6.57 -6.10
C GLY A 2 24.16 5.13 -5.83
N ASP A 3 24.08 4.66 -4.58
CA ASP A 3 24.62 3.35 -4.17
C ASP A 3 23.62 2.43 -3.43
N ASP A 4 24.02 1.18 -3.17
CA ASP A 4 23.18 0.16 -2.53
C ASP A 4 22.87 0.47 -1.06
N ALA A 5 23.77 1.14 -0.35
CA ALA A 5 23.58 1.50 1.05
C ALA A 5 22.48 2.56 1.17
N GLN A 6 22.49 3.58 0.32
CA GLN A 6 21.41 4.58 0.24
C GLN A 6 20.07 3.92 -0.10
N ARG A 7 20.05 3.00 -1.07
CA ARG A 7 18.83 2.25 -1.41
C ARG A 7 18.31 1.43 -0.23
N ALA A 8 19.20 0.85 0.58
CA ALA A 8 18.81 0.11 1.79
C ALA A 8 18.21 1.02 2.88
N VAL A 9 18.79 2.21 3.07
CA VAL A 9 18.25 3.23 3.98
C VAL A 9 16.87 3.70 3.51
N ASP A 10 16.70 4.01 2.22
CA ASP A 10 15.41 4.41 1.65
C ASP A 10 14.34 3.34 1.88
N ARG A 11 14.65 2.07 1.64
CA ARG A 11 13.74 0.94 1.94
C ARG A 11 13.37 0.87 3.42
N ARG A 12 14.33 1.10 4.33
CA ARG A 12 14.06 1.05 5.77
C ARG A 12 13.16 2.21 6.21
N ILE A 13 13.41 3.42 5.71
CA ILE A 13 12.56 4.58 5.96
C ILE A 13 11.15 4.34 5.41
N ALA A 14 11.05 3.77 4.20
CA ALA A 14 9.77 3.43 3.57
C ALA A 14 8.94 2.49 4.44
N ALA A 15 9.55 1.41 4.94
CA ALA A 15 8.88 0.44 5.81
C ALA A 15 8.38 1.10 7.10
N LEU A 16 9.22 1.90 7.75
CA LEU A 16 8.83 2.63 8.96
C LEU A 16 7.68 3.61 8.70
N ALA A 17 7.77 4.38 7.60
CA ALA A 17 6.73 5.34 7.21
C ALA A 17 5.40 4.63 6.92
N ALA A 18 5.43 3.52 6.19
CA ALA A 18 4.25 2.74 5.87
C ALA A 18 3.62 2.11 7.14
N THR A 19 4.43 1.58 8.06
CA THR A 19 3.97 1.08 9.35
C THR A 19 3.26 2.17 10.16
N VAL A 20 3.87 3.36 10.27
CA VAL A 20 3.27 4.51 10.98
C VAL A 20 1.95 4.94 10.32
N ALA A 21 1.92 4.99 8.98
CA ALA A 21 0.72 5.36 8.23
C ALA A 21 -0.45 4.41 8.52
N VAL A 22 -0.22 3.09 8.48
CA VAL A 22 -1.26 2.09 8.75
C VAL A 22 -1.75 2.16 10.20
N ARG A 23 -0.84 2.30 11.17
CA ARG A 23 -1.22 2.50 12.59
C ARG A 23 -2.05 3.76 12.79
N ARG A 24 -1.72 4.87 12.11
CA ARG A 24 -2.51 6.11 12.15
C ARG A 24 -3.92 5.90 11.60
N HIS A 25 -4.06 5.11 10.53
CA HIS A 25 -5.36 4.76 9.96
C HIS A 25 -6.21 3.89 10.90
N ALA A 26 -5.55 3.00 11.65
CA ALA A 26 -6.19 2.17 12.66
C ALA A 26 -6.59 2.97 13.92
N ARG A 27 -5.77 3.94 14.35
CA ARG A 27 -6.06 4.81 15.50
C ARG A 27 -7.13 5.85 15.21
N GLY A 28 -7.08 6.42 14.01
CA GLY A 28 -7.74 7.68 13.70
C GLY A 28 -7.07 8.87 14.37
N ALA A 29 -7.57 10.06 14.05
CA ALA A 29 -7.12 11.34 14.60
C ALA A 29 -8.28 12.15 15.21
N GLY A 30 -9.47 11.56 15.36
CA GLY A 30 -10.67 12.23 15.86
C GLY A 30 -11.91 11.37 15.73
N THR A 31 -13.08 12.00 15.63
CA THR A 31 -14.38 11.33 15.45
C THR A 31 -14.86 11.44 13.99
N GLY A 32 -15.93 10.71 13.65
CA GLY A 32 -16.52 10.72 12.30
C GLY A 32 -15.56 10.15 11.25
N GLU A 33 -15.37 10.87 10.14
CA GLU A 33 -14.46 10.46 9.06
C GLU A 33 -12.99 10.34 9.49
N ARG A 34 -12.62 10.98 10.61
CA ARG A 34 -11.28 10.94 11.20
C ARG A 34 -11.14 9.83 12.24
N ALA A 35 -12.18 9.05 12.50
CA ALA A 35 -12.12 7.92 13.41
C ALA A 35 -11.21 6.81 12.89
N GLY A 36 -10.64 6.07 13.82
CA GLY A 36 -9.86 4.89 13.51
C GLY A 36 -10.73 3.82 12.85
N ARG A 37 -10.11 3.02 12.00
CA ARG A 37 -10.78 1.91 11.33
C ARG A 37 -10.26 0.59 11.87
N ASP A 38 -11.18 -0.36 12.02
CA ASP A 38 -10.77 -1.75 12.15
C ASP A 38 -10.29 -2.23 10.78
N LEU A 39 -8.98 -2.45 10.63
CA LEU A 39 -8.37 -2.89 9.38
C LEU A 39 -8.22 -4.40 9.33
N ARG A 40 -8.65 -5.16 10.35
CA ARG A 40 -8.38 -6.60 10.47
C ARG A 40 -8.96 -7.43 9.32
N ASP A 41 -10.03 -6.93 8.70
CA ASP A 41 -10.69 -7.56 7.55
C ASP A 41 -10.30 -6.95 6.21
N VAL A 42 -9.39 -5.96 6.19
CA VAL A 42 -8.78 -5.48 4.94
C VAL A 42 -8.01 -6.62 4.28
N ARG A 43 -8.33 -6.90 3.02
CA ARG A 43 -7.74 -8.01 2.23
C ARG A 43 -6.74 -7.55 1.17
N LEU A 44 -6.63 -6.24 0.94
CA LEU A 44 -5.73 -5.68 -0.07
C LEU A 44 -5.10 -4.40 0.46
N VAL A 45 -3.78 -4.31 0.36
CA VAL A 45 -3.01 -3.09 0.59
C VAL A 45 -2.33 -2.72 -0.72
N VAL A 46 -2.59 -1.50 -1.20
CA VAL A 46 -2.02 -1.00 -2.45
C VAL A 46 -1.03 0.12 -2.14
N GLY A 47 0.22 -0.03 -2.56
CA GLY A 47 1.22 1.03 -2.55
C GLY A 47 1.25 1.76 -3.90
N SER A 48 0.82 3.02 -3.97
CA SER A 48 0.66 3.73 -5.26
C SER A 48 1.72 4.81 -5.55
N GLY A 49 2.76 4.97 -4.74
CA GLY A 49 3.70 6.07 -4.95
C GLY A 49 5.01 6.02 -4.16
N GLY A 50 5.81 7.07 -4.33
CA GLY A 50 7.11 7.25 -3.65
C GLY A 50 8.13 6.16 -3.99
N VAL A 51 8.88 5.73 -2.99
CA VAL A 51 9.87 4.63 -3.11
C VAL A 51 9.26 3.32 -3.62
N LEU A 52 7.96 3.06 -3.39
CA LEU A 52 7.31 1.83 -3.84
C LEU A 52 7.20 1.75 -5.37
N ARG A 53 7.00 2.87 -6.06
CA ARG A 53 6.94 2.90 -7.54
C ARG A 53 8.33 2.96 -8.21
N HIS A 54 9.37 3.27 -7.45
CA HIS A 54 10.71 3.54 -7.98
C HIS A 54 11.75 2.49 -7.61
N ALA A 55 11.46 1.65 -6.61
CA ALA A 55 12.31 0.52 -6.27
C ALA A 55 11.94 -0.71 -7.13
N GLU A 56 12.89 -1.65 -7.21
CA GLU A 56 12.65 -2.98 -7.76
C GLU A 56 11.42 -3.63 -7.12
N ALA A 57 10.65 -4.38 -7.90
CA ALA A 57 9.34 -4.92 -7.50
C ALA A 57 9.41 -5.68 -6.16
N ASP A 58 10.40 -6.55 -5.99
CA ASP A 58 10.59 -7.34 -4.76
C ASP A 58 10.88 -6.45 -3.55
N ALA A 59 11.63 -5.37 -3.75
CA ALA A 59 11.94 -4.41 -2.68
C ALA A 59 10.67 -3.67 -2.24
N SER A 60 9.83 -3.24 -3.16
CA SER A 60 8.57 -2.56 -2.86
C SER A 60 7.56 -3.46 -2.16
N VAL A 61 7.45 -4.72 -2.60
CA VAL A 61 6.61 -5.72 -1.92
C VAL A 61 7.14 -5.99 -0.51
N SER A 62 8.45 -6.09 -0.33
CA SER A 62 9.05 -6.33 0.99
C SER A 62 8.70 -5.24 2.02
N VAL A 63 8.61 -3.98 1.57
CA VAL A 63 8.21 -2.84 2.40
C VAL A 63 6.77 -3.00 2.88
N LEU A 64 5.84 -3.39 2.00
CA LEU A 64 4.44 -3.61 2.37
C LEU A 64 4.27 -4.87 3.22
N THR A 65 5.01 -5.94 2.94
CA THR A 65 5.00 -7.17 3.76
C THR A 65 5.47 -6.88 5.19
N ALA A 66 6.47 -6.01 5.38
CA ALA A 66 6.90 -5.60 6.72
C ALA A 66 5.78 -4.91 7.52
N VAL A 67 4.87 -4.19 6.85
CA VAL A 67 3.69 -3.60 7.49
C VAL A 67 2.68 -4.66 7.89
N LEU A 68 2.47 -5.68 7.05
CA LEU A 68 1.53 -6.76 7.33
C LEU A 68 2.01 -7.71 8.43
N ALA A 69 3.33 -7.81 8.62
CA ALA A 69 3.95 -8.55 9.71
C ALA A 69 4.03 -7.77 11.05
N ASP A 70 3.57 -6.50 11.08
CA ASP A 70 3.56 -5.67 12.28
C ASP A 70 2.42 -6.08 13.23
N HIS A 71 2.58 -7.21 13.91
CA HIS A 71 1.60 -7.69 14.88
C HIS A 71 1.72 -7.02 16.26
N ALA A 72 2.63 -6.06 16.42
CA ALA A 72 2.91 -5.42 17.71
C ALA A 72 1.86 -4.35 18.06
N GLY A 73 1.64 -4.12 19.36
CA GLY A 73 0.97 -2.91 19.86
C GLY A 73 -0.56 -2.91 19.87
N GLY A 74 -1.21 -4.07 19.66
CA GLY A 74 -2.68 -4.21 19.81
C GLY A 74 -3.51 -3.47 18.76
N TRP A 75 -2.88 -3.01 17.69
CA TRP A 75 -3.53 -2.32 16.58
C TRP A 75 -4.42 -3.28 15.78
N PRO A 76 -5.63 -2.86 15.35
CA PRO A 76 -6.47 -3.68 14.48
C PRO A 76 -5.97 -3.63 13.03
N LEU A 77 -4.77 -4.17 12.78
CA LEU A 77 -4.12 -4.16 11.47
C LEU A 77 -4.58 -5.33 10.58
N PRO A 78 -4.39 -5.25 9.25
CA PRO A 78 -4.77 -6.34 8.35
C PRO A 78 -4.10 -7.65 8.72
N ARG A 79 -4.90 -8.73 8.85
CA ARG A 79 -4.38 -10.06 9.25
C ARG A 79 -3.98 -10.95 8.07
N ALA A 80 -4.58 -10.71 6.91
CA ALA A 80 -4.43 -11.56 5.73
C ALA A 80 -4.67 -10.73 4.46
N ALA A 81 -4.01 -9.58 4.37
CA ALA A 81 -4.05 -8.77 3.17
C ALA A 81 -2.98 -9.22 2.17
N ARG A 82 -3.32 -9.15 0.88
CA ARG A 82 -2.35 -9.17 -0.20
C ARG A 82 -1.75 -7.76 -0.36
N ALA A 83 -0.44 -7.67 -0.51
CA ALA A 83 0.23 -6.43 -0.88
C ALA A 83 0.39 -6.36 -2.41
N VAL A 84 0.08 -5.21 -2.99
CA VAL A 84 0.34 -4.92 -4.41
C VAL A 84 0.87 -3.50 -4.57
N VAL A 85 1.59 -3.23 -5.65
CA VAL A 85 2.15 -1.92 -5.94
C VAL A 85 1.59 -1.43 -7.27
N ASP A 86 1.03 -0.22 -7.30
CA ASP A 86 0.60 0.44 -8.53
C ASP A 86 1.78 1.16 -9.17
N VAL A 87 2.68 0.37 -9.78
CA VAL A 87 3.92 0.87 -10.39
C VAL A 87 3.62 1.81 -11.56
N ASP A 88 2.62 1.47 -12.36
CA ASP A 88 2.22 2.21 -13.56
C ASP A 88 1.25 3.36 -13.26
N TYR A 89 0.89 3.59 -12.00
CA TYR A 89 -0.02 4.65 -11.55
C TYR A 89 -1.41 4.59 -12.22
N VAL A 90 -1.90 3.38 -12.49
CA VAL A 90 -3.15 3.14 -13.23
C VAL A 90 -4.38 3.07 -12.35
N LEU A 91 -4.23 2.94 -11.03
CA LEU A 91 -5.37 2.79 -10.12
C LEU A 91 -6.29 4.02 -10.15
N ALA A 92 -5.71 5.21 -10.21
CA ALA A 92 -6.49 6.46 -10.31
C ALA A 92 -7.30 6.51 -11.62
N ALA A 93 -6.66 6.18 -12.76
CA ALA A 93 -7.32 6.13 -14.06
C ALA A 93 -8.44 5.08 -14.09
N ALA A 94 -8.20 3.90 -13.51
CA ALA A 94 -9.23 2.87 -13.40
C ALA A 94 -10.41 3.32 -12.54
N GLY A 95 -10.16 4.08 -11.47
CA GLY A 95 -11.20 4.68 -10.63
C GLY A 95 -12.11 5.64 -11.39
N LEU A 96 -11.53 6.51 -12.23
CA LEU A 96 -12.29 7.41 -13.11
C LEU A 96 -13.16 6.64 -14.12
N LEU A 97 -12.65 5.54 -14.66
CA LEU A 97 -13.38 4.71 -15.62
C LEU A 97 -14.44 3.80 -14.98
N ALA A 98 -14.39 3.57 -13.66
CA ALA A 98 -15.13 2.48 -13.04
C ALA A 98 -16.66 2.61 -13.14
N ALA A 99 -17.20 3.83 -13.15
CA ALA A 99 -18.63 4.08 -13.19
C ALA A 99 -19.22 3.88 -14.59
N GLU A 100 -18.60 4.48 -15.62
CA GLU A 100 -19.12 4.49 -17.00
C GLU A 100 -18.55 3.34 -17.86
N HIS A 101 -17.34 2.91 -17.56
CA HIS A 101 -16.60 1.91 -18.35
C HIS A 101 -15.97 0.81 -17.46
N PRO A 102 -16.77 0.05 -16.69
CA PRO A 102 -16.26 -0.93 -15.73
C PRO A 102 -15.43 -2.05 -16.38
N ALA A 103 -15.72 -2.41 -17.63
CA ALA A 103 -14.94 -3.40 -18.37
C ALA A 103 -13.52 -2.89 -18.68
N ALA A 104 -13.39 -1.63 -19.11
CA ALA A 104 -12.11 -1.00 -19.40
C ALA A 104 -11.28 -0.82 -18.12
N ALA A 105 -11.91 -0.37 -17.03
CA ALA A 105 -11.27 -0.27 -15.72
C ALA A 105 -10.66 -1.61 -15.26
N ARG A 106 -11.42 -2.71 -15.36
CA ARG A 106 -10.93 -4.05 -15.00
C ARG A 106 -9.80 -4.53 -15.91
N ALA A 107 -9.91 -4.29 -17.22
CA ALA A 107 -8.87 -4.66 -18.18
C ALA A 107 -7.54 -3.94 -17.90
N LEU A 108 -7.62 -2.64 -17.58
CA LEU A 108 -6.46 -1.83 -17.20
C LEU A 108 -5.77 -2.39 -15.95
N LEU A 109 -6.54 -2.70 -14.90
CA LEU A 109 -6.00 -3.22 -13.64
C LEU A 109 -5.39 -4.61 -13.81
N ARG A 110 -6.08 -5.56 -14.44
CA ARG A 110 -5.55 -6.93 -14.65
C ARG A 110 -4.25 -6.94 -15.43
N GLY A 111 -4.10 -6.03 -16.39
CA GLY A 111 -2.89 -5.94 -17.20
C GLY A 111 -1.67 -5.40 -16.47
N ARG A 112 -1.82 -4.84 -15.26
CA ARG A 112 -0.80 -4.00 -14.60
C ARG A 112 -0.63 -4.22 -13.08
N LEU A 113 -1.65 -4.66 -12.35
CA LEU A 113 -1.62 -4.88 -10.88
C LEU A 113 -1.58 -6.36 -10.44
N ASP A 114 -1.88 -7.29 -11.35
CA ASP A 114 -1.82 -8.73 -11.09
C ASP A 114 -0.49 -9.37 -11.56
N ARG A 115 0.48 -8.54 -11.95
CA ARG A 115 1.86 -8.95 -12.26
C ARG A 115 2.71 -8.90 -10.99
#